data_AF-A0A285BUI0-F1
#
_entry.id   AF-A0A285BUI0-F1
#
_cell.length_a   1.000
_cell.length_b   1.000
_cell.length_c   1.000
_cell.angle_alpha   90.00
_cell.angle_beta   90.00
_cell.angle_gamma   90.00
#
_symmetry.space_group_name_H-M   'P 1'
#
loop_
_entity.id
_entity.type
_entity.pdbx_description
1 polymer ?
#
loop_
_entity_poly.entity_id
_entity_poly.type
_entity_poly.pdbx_seq_one_letter_code
_entity_poly.pdbx_strand_id
1 'polypeptide(L)'
;MKEKNTIADKAIVEQPVSETMTSDVPTVDACIAHAREVKAVQLELIANKNYDFAPEFYEMTIQLYLFGVMWKFAENLGNAEGARELAFTASQVMLIQDGLHKQKALKRIVFLRKMSKLEDDHNALAVAIGYESEMGDNSLAEIFDHYVDDTQVSGAFWRLYDRGRKIMLYGGLFIAFLVIWFVTLFMPGNSTIAILAAGLIAAALFVIPVFLIGIFIYRTKIRKAKQAH
;
A
#
# COMPACT_ATOMS: atom_id res chain seq x y z
N MET A 1 -65.83 -9.19 -25.52
CA MET A 1 -65.57 -8.60 -26.85
C MET A 1 -64.12 -8.12 -26.84
N LYS A 2 -63.27 -8.79 -27.62
CA LYS A 2 -62.01 -8.35 -28.30
C LYS A 2 -61.07 -7.38 -27.55
N GLU A 3 -59.82 -7.81 -27.25
CA GLU A 3 -58.60 -7.66 -28.09
C GLU A 3 -58.18 -6.17 -28.22
N LYS A 4 -56.92 -5.72 -28.11
CA LYS A 4 -55.59 -6.33 -28.27
C LYS A 4 -54.50 -5.27 -27.96
N ASN A 5 -53.31 -5.72 -27.50
CA ASN A 5 -51.94 -5.23 -27.84
C ASN A 5 -51.52 -3.77 -27.51
N THR A 6 -50.31 -3.42 -26.99
CA THR A 6 -48.95 -3.98 -27.19
C THR A 6 -47.96 -3.49 -26.10
N ILE A 7 -47.25 -4.45 -25.47
CA ILE A 7 -45.80 -4.58 -25.15
C ILE A 7 -44.88 -3.34 -25.08
N ALA A 8 -44.15 -3.21 -23.96
CA ALA A 8 -42.69 -2.99 -23.82
C ALA A 8 -42.36 -2.88 -22.31
N ASP A 9 -42.07 -3.95 -21.58
CA ASP A 9 -40.78 -4.66 -21.52
C ASP A 9 -39.58 -3.79 -21.10
N LYS A 10 -39.28 -3.80 -19.80
CA LYS A 10 -37.90 -3.81 -19.31
C LYS A 10 -37.86 -4.41 -17.90
N ALA A 11 -37.68 -5.72 -17.88
CA ALA A 11 -37.30 -6.49 -16.71
C ALA A 11 -36.05 -5.87 -16.05
N ILE A 12 -36.21 -5.39 -14.82
CA ILE A 12 -35.10 -5.26 -13.89
C ILE A 12 -34.90 -6.68 -13.35
N VAL A 13 -34.07 -7.44 -14.05
CA VAL A 13 -33.51 -8.68 -13.52
C VAL A 13 -32.61 -8.26 -12.37
N GLU A 14 -33.10 -8.45 -11.15
CA GLU A 14 -32.26 -8.62 -9.97
C GLU A 14 -31.29 -9.77 -10.30
N GLN A 15 -30.07 -9.41 -10.70
CA GLN A 15 -28.99 -10.37 -10.72
C GLN A 15 -28.74 -10.79 -9.27
N PRO A 16 -28.85 -12.08 -8.93
CA PRO A 16 -28.50 -12.54 -7.61
C PRO A 16 -27.02 -12.26 -7.40
N VAL A 17 -26.75 -11.60 -6.27
CA VAL A 17 -25.43 -11.56 -5.64
C VAL A 17 -24.88 -12.98 -5.70
N SER A 18 -23.81 -13.16 -6.48
CA SER A 18 -23.10 -14.42 -6.57
C SER A 18 -22.32 -14.63 -5.26
N GLU A 19 -23.04 -14.93 -4.19
CA GLU A 19 -22.53 -15.73 -3.10
C GLU A 19 -22.40 -17.14 -3.65
N THR A 20 -21.16 -17.56 -3.93
CA THR A 20 -20.56 -18.87 -3.63
C THR A 20 -19.31 -19.00 -4.50
N MET A 21 -18.20 -18.42 -4.08
CA MET A 21 -16.92 -19.09 -4.27
C MET A 21 -16.65 -19.84 -2.98
N THR A 22 -17.16 -21.05 -2.87
CA THR A 22 -16.56 -22.06 -2.00
C THR A 22 -15.19 -22.37 -2.59
N SER A 23 -14.23 -21.47 -2.38
CA SER A 23 -12.85 -21.91 -2.26
C SER A 23 -12.88 -22.99 -1.19
N ASP A 24 -12.42 -24.20 -1.49
CA ASP A 24 -12.35 -25.26 -0.49
C ASP A 24 -11.57 -24.71 0.71
N VAL A 25 -12.28 -24.38 1.80
CA VAL A 25 -11.70 -23.87 3.05
C VAL A 25 -10.41 -24.60 3.44
N PRO A 26 -10.30 -25.94 3.31
CA PRO A 26 -9.03 -26.63 3.58
C PRO A 26 -7.86 -26.22 2.67
N THR A 27 -8.11 -25.90 1.39
CA THR A 27 -7.06 -25.45 0.46
C THR A 27 -6.58 -24.03 0.78
N VAL A 28 -7.49 -23.15 1.21
CA VAL A 28 -7.15 -21.79 1.66
C VAL A 28 -6.31 -21.86 2.94
N ASP A 29 -6.73 -22.66 3.91
CA ASP A 29 -5.99 -22.82 5.17
C ASP A 29 -4.61 -23.47 4.94
N ALA A 30 -4.50 -24.42 4.02
CA ALA A 30 -3.22 -25.01 3.63
C ALA A 30 -2.27 -23.98 2.99
N CYS A 31 -2.79 -23.12 2.11
CA CYS A 31 -1.99 -22.02 1.52
C CYS A 31 -1.49 -21.05 2.59
N ILE A 32 -2.33 -20.71 3.58
CA ILE A 32 -1.96 -19.82 4.68
C ILE A 32 -0.90 -20.45 5.57
N ALA A 33 -1.06 -21.74 5.92
CA ALA A 33 -0.08 -22.46 6.72
C ALA A 33 1.29 -22.48 6.02
N HIS A 34 1.31 -22.86 4.75
CA HIS A 34 2.54 -22.87 3.95
C HIS A 34 3.19 -21.48 3.86
N ALA A 35 2.40 -20.43 3.59
CA ALA A 35 2.90 -19.07 3.54
C ALA A 35 3.49 -18.60 4.89
N ARG A 36 2.89 -19.01 6.01
CA ARG A 36 3.42 -18.67 7.35
C ARG A 36 4.73 -19.35 7.65
N GLU A 37 4.89 -20.62 7.26
CA GLU A 37 6.15 -21.34 7.38
C GLU A 37 7.25 -20.66 6.56
N VAL A 38 6.99 -20.39 5.27
CA VAL A 38 7.93 -19.70 4.38
C VAL A 38 8.26 -18.31 4.94
N LYS A 39 7.26 -17.54 5.39
CA LYS A 39 7.47 -16.24 6.02
C LYS A 39 8.42 -16.33 7.22
N ALA A 40 8.23 -17.30 8.11
CA ALA A 40 9.05 -17.44 9.31
C ALA A 40 10.52 -17.72 8.95
N VAL A 41 10.75 -18.67 8.03
CA VAL A 41 12.10 -19.04 7.57
C VAL A 41 12.78 -17.85 6.88
N GLN A 42 12.09 -17.19 5.95
CA GLN A 42 12.66 -16.06 5.21
C GLN A 42 12.96 -14.86 6.13
N LEU A 43 12.10 -14.58 7.12
CA LEU A 43 12.32 -13.51 8.07
C LEU A 43 13.55 -13.76 8.96
N GLU A 44 13.81 -15.01 9.33
CA GLU A 44 15.02 -15.39 10.08
C GLU A 44 16.28 -15.20 9.24
N LEU A 45 16.25 -15.60 7.95
CA LEU A 45 17.37 -15.43 7.02
C LEU A 45 17.76 -13.97 6.80
N ILE A 46 16.78 -13.08 6.72
CA ILE A 46 17.03 -11.65 6.51
C ILE A 46 17.27 -10.85 7.80
N ALA A 47 16.99 -11.43 8.98
CA ALA A 47 17.12 -10.73 10.26
C ALA A 47 18.53 -10.16 10.48
N ASN A 48 19.55 -10.88 10.06
CA ASN A 48 20.95 -10.48 10.22
C ASN A 48 21.42 -9.42 9.21
N LYS A 49 20.65 -9.16 8.14
CA LYS A 49 21.03 -8.23 7.06
C LYS A 49 20.70 -6.76 7.35
N ASN A 50 19.88 -6.47 8.36
CA ASN A 50 19.57 -5.10 8.83
C ASN A 50 19.14 -4.12 7.72
N TYR A 51 18.24 -4.55 6.84
CA TYR A 51 17.73 -3.69 5.76
C TYR A 51 17.03 -2.43 6.30
N ASP A 52 17.52 -1.25 5.91
CA ASP A 52 16.90 0.05 6.24
C ASP A 52 15.98 0.50 5.09
N PHE A 53 14.78 -0.10 5.02
CA PHE A 53 13.73 0.28 4.06
C PHE A 53 12.60 1.08 4.72
N ALA A 54 11.83 1.79 3.88
CA ALA A 54 10.56 2.37 4.30
C ALA A 54 9.62 1.25 4.80
N PRO A 55 8.95 1.41 5.97
CA PRO A 55 8.11 0.36 6.53
C PRO A 55 7.02 -0.14 5.57
N GLU A 56 6.38 0.79 4.85
CA GLU A 56 5.34 0.47 3.88
C GLU A 56 5.86 -0.36 2.70
N PHE A 57 7.08 -0.07 2.23
CA PHE A 57 7.74 -0.84 1.18
C PHE A 57 8.07 -2.25 1.68
N TYR A 58 8.69 -2.35 2.85
CA TYR A 58 9.08 -3.63 3.45
C TYR A 58 7.88 -4.58 3.60
N GLU A 59 6.79 -4.11 4.20
CA GLU A 59 5.57 -4.91 4.38
C GLU A 59 4.90 -5.29 3.05
N MET A 60 4.83 -4.36 2.10
CA MET A 60 4.21 -4.61 0.80
C MET A 60 5.00 -5.66 0.01
N THR A 61 6.33 -5.56 -0.01
CA THR A 61 7.21 -6.51 -0.70
C THR A 61 7.05 -7.91 -0.14
N ILE A 62 7.01 -8.06 1.19
CA ILE A 62 6.73 -9.37 1.83
C ILE A 62 5.35 -9.89 1.44
N GLN A 63 4.31 -9.03 1.41
CA GLN A 63 2.96 -9.46 1.04
C GLN A 63 2.86 -9.92 -0.42
N LEU A 64 3.53 -9.22 -1.35
CA LEU A 64 3.60 -9.61 -2.76
C LEU A 64 4.41 -10.91 -2.95
N TYR A 65 5.49 -11.06 -2.20
CA TYR A 65 6.29 -12.29 -2.17
C TYR A 65 5.44 -13.49 -1.69
N LEU A 66 4.79 -13.37 -0.54
CA LEU A 66 3.93 -14.44 0.00
C LEU A 66 2.74 -14.75 -0.91
N PHE A 67 2.23 -13.76 -1.63
CA PHE A 67 1.22 -14.00 -2.66
C PHE A 67 1.75 -14.92 -3.78
N GLY A 68 2.97 -14.69 -4.27
CA GLY A 68 3.62 -15.58 -5.25
C GLY A 68 3.77 -17.01 -4.71
N VAL A 69 4.23 -17.16 -3.46
CA VAL A 69 4.36 -18.45 -2.76
C VAL A 69 3.02 -19.19 -2.71
N MET A 70 1.97 -18.50 -2.26
CA MET A 70 0.62 -19.08 -2.17
C MET A 70 0.06 -19.46 -3.53
N TRP A 71 0.36 -18.68 -4.57
CA TRP A 71 -0.08 -18.99 -5.93
C TRP A 71 0.56 -20.30 -6.43
N LYS A 72 1.89 -20.42 -6.36
CA LYS A 72 2.60 -21.66 -6.74
C LYS A 72 2.08 -22.88 -5.96
N PHE A 73 1.88 -22.71 -4.66
CA PHE A 73 1.36 -23.79 -3.81
C PHE A 73 -0.08 -24.18 -4.19
N ALA A 74 -0.95 -23.22 -4.47
CA ALA A 74 -2.32 -23.49 -4.91
C ALA A 74 -2.39 -24.23 -6.26
N GLU A 75 -1.46 -23.94 -7.19
CA GLU A 75 -1.34 -24.69 -8.45
C GLU A 75 -0.92 -26.14 -8.19
N ASN A 76 0.06 -26.35 -7.30
CA ASN A 76 0.53 -27.69 -6.92
C ASN A 76 -0.55 -28.53 -6.22
N LEU A 77 -1.54 -27.89 -5.58
CA LEU A 77 -2.71 -28.56 -5.00
C LEU A 77 -3.78 -28.95 -6.03
N GLY A 78 -3.55 -28.68 -7.33
CA GLY A 78 -4.44 -29.07 -8.43
C GLY A 78 -5.44 -27.98 -8.86
N ASN A 79 -5.32 -26.75 -8.35
CA ASN A 79 -6.23 -25.66 -8.69
C ASN A 79 -5.68 -24.74 -9.79
N ALA A 80 -5.25 -25.29 -10.93
CA ALA A 80 -4.54 -24.53 -11.97
C ALA A 80 -5.33 -23.35 -12.56
N GLU A 81 -6.65 -23.49 -12.79
CA GLU A 81 -7.47 -22.43 -13.39
C GLU A 81 -7.86 -21.32 -12.40
N GLY A 82 -7.77 -21.57 -11.09
CA GLY A 82 -8.22 -20.66 -10.02
C GLY A 82 -7.15 -20.26 -8.99
N ALA A 83 -5.93 -20.80 -9.10
CA ALA A 83 -4.89 -20.68 -8.07
C ALA A 83 -4.54 -19.23 -7.73
N ARG A 84 -4.50 -18.34 -8.73
CA ARG A 84 -4.18 -16.92 -8.51
C ARG A 84 -5.24 -16.21 -7.66
N GLU A 85 -6.53 -16.45 -7.94
CA GLU A 85 -7.62 -15.89 -7.14
C GLU A 85 -7.74 -16.55 -5.77
N LEU A 86 -7.42 -17.84 -5.67
CA LEU A 86 -7.30 -18.55 -4.40
C LEU A 86 -6.19 -17.95 -3.54
N ALA A 87 -5.02 -17.64 -4.11
CA ALA A 87 -3.91 -17.01 -3.41
C ALA A 87 -4.27 -15.61 -2.90
N PHE A 88 -5.05 -14.82 -3.66
CA PHE A 88 -5.57 -13.54 -3.16
C PHE A 88 -6.59 -13.75 -2.02
N THR A 89 -7.43 -14.77 -2.12
CA THR A 89 -8.39 -15.12 -1.07
C THR A 89 -7.66 -15.55 0.21
N ALA A 90 -6.66 -16.41 0.10
CA ALA A 90 -5.79 -16.84 1.20
C ALA A 90 -5.03 -15.65 1.82
N SER A 91 -4.47 -14.76 0.99
CA SER A 91 -3.86 -13.52 1.46
C SER A 91 -4.84 -12.65 2.25
N GLN A 92 -6.09 -12.54 1.79
CA GLN A 92 -7.12 -11.77 2.49
C GLN A 92 -7.45 -12.37 3.85
N VAL A 93 -7.66 -13.68 3.91
CA VAL A 93 -7.96 -14.41 5.14
C VAL A 93 -6.79 -14.31 6.11
N MET A 94 -5.55 -14.48 5.64
CA MET A 94 -4.35 -14.32 6.45
C MET A 94 -4.26 -12.92 7.07
N LEU A 95 -4.50 -11.86 6.29
CA LEU A 95 -4.50 -10.49 6.82
C LEU A 95 -5.56 -10.28 7.92
N ILE A 96 -6.74 -10.89 7.76
CA ILE A 96 -7.82 -10.80 8.77
C ILE A 96 -7.43 -11.58 10.04
N GLN A 97 -6.86 -12.77 9.89
CA GLN A 97 -6.35 -13.57 11.02
C GLN A 97 -5.24 -12.86 11.78
N ASP A 98 -4.40 -12.10 11.08
CA ASP A 98 -3.32 -11.29 11.66
C ASP A 98 -3.86 -10.00 12.35
N GLY A 99 -5.19 -9.83 12.43
CA GLY A 99 -5.85 -8.75 13.18
C GLY A 99 -6.30 -7.55 12.35
N LEU A 100 -6.18 -7.59 11.01
CA LEU A 100 -6.63 -6.50 10.16
C LEU A 100 -8.16 -6.52 10.00
N HIS A 101 -8.81 -5.38 10.24
CA HIS A 101 -10.25 -5.25 10.04
C HIS A 101 -10.67 -5.64 8.60
N LYS A 102 -11.77 -6.39 8.45
CA LYS A 102 -12.24 -6.95 7.16
C LYS A 102 -12.24 -5.95 6.00
N GLN A 103 -12.76 -4.74 6.23
CA GLN A 103 -12.78 -3.69 5.19
C GLN A 103 -11.38 -3.18 4.81
N LYS A 104 -10.45 -3.12 5.76
CA LYS A 104 -9.05 -2.73 5.48
C LYS A 104 -8.32 -3.85 4.73
N ALA A 105 -8.56 -5.11 5.08
CA ALA A 105 -8.02 -6.26 4.36
C ALA A 105 -8.48 -6.27 2.89
N LEU A 106 -9.77 -6.04 2.63
CA LEU A 106 -10.30 -5.92 1.26
C LEU A 106 -9.59 -4.81 0.45
N LYS A 107 -9.46 -3.60 1.03
CA LYS A 107 -8.74 -2.49 0.38
C LYS A 107 -7.28 -2.84 0.12
N ARG A 108 -6.62 -3.52 1.06
CA ARG A 108 -5.23 -3.96 0.92
C ARG A 108 -5.08 -4.98 -0.20
N ILE A 109 -6.01 -5.92 -0.35
CA ILE A 109 -5.99 -6.91 -1.43
C ILE A 109 -6.24 -6.28 -2.79
N VAL A 110 -7.16 -5.32 -2.91
CA VAL A 110 -7.35 -4.55 -4.15
C VAL A 110 -6.07 -3.83 -4.54
N PHE A 111 -5.40 -3.22 -3.56
CA PHE A 111 -4.10 -2.59 -3.78
C PHE A 111 -3.02 -3.58 -4.20
N LEU A 112 -2.87 -4.71 -3.49
CA LEU A 112 -1.91 -5.76 -3.83
C LEU A 112 -2.17 -6.35 -5.22
N ARG A 113 -3.44 -6.51 -5.62
CA ARG A 113 -3.81 -6.96 -6.96
C ARG A 113 -3.30 -5.99 -8.02
N LYS A 114 -3.48 -4.69 -7.82
CA LYS A 114 -2.94 -3.66 -8.71
C LYS A 114 -1.41 -3.69 -8.76
N MET A 115 -0.75 -3.87 -7.61
CA MET A 115 0.71 -3.90 -7.52
C MET A 115 1.32 -5.25 -7.94
N SER A 116 0.51 -6.30 -8.10
CA SER A 116 0.99 -7.63 -8.51
C SER A 116 1.36 -7.71 -10.00
N LYS A 117 0.90 -6.76 -10.81
CA LYS A 117 1.16 -6.66 -12.25
C LYS A 117 1.77 -5.30 -12.58
N LEU A 118 2.75 -5.31 -13.47
CA LEU A 118 3.35 -4.14 -14.10
C LEU A 118 2.47 -3.69 -15.28
N GLU A 119 2.75 -2.49 -15.82
CA GLU A 119 1.98 -1.90 -16.93
C GLU A 119 2.00 -2.78 -18.19
N ASP A 120 3.05 -3.59 -18.38
CA ASP A 120 3.22 -4.53 -19.49
C ASP A 120 2.66 -5.94 -19.20
N ASP A 121 1.75 -6.08 -18.23
CA ASP A 121 1.14 -7.35 -17.77
C ASP A 121 2.14 -8.37 -17.16
N HIS A 122 3.42 -8.02 -17.05
CA HIS A 122 4.42 -8.79 -16.31
C HIS A 122 4.13 -8.79 -14.80
N ASN A 123 4.40 -9.90 -14.13
CA ASN A 123 4.28 -9.95 -12.67
C ASN A 123 5.32 -9.03 -12.02
N ALA A 124 4.96 -8.41 -10.89
CA ALA A 124 5.93 -7.67 -10.09
C ALA A 124 7.05 -8.60 -9.60
N LEU A 125 8.27 -8.07 -9.47
CA LEU A 125 9.47 -8.84 -9.12
C LEU A 125 9.25 -9.72 -7.87
N ALA A 126 8.68 -9.16 -6.80
CA ALA A 126 8.40 -9.91 -5.58
C ALA A 126 7.42 -11.08 -5.80
N VAL A 127 6.42 -10.90 -6.69
CA VAL A 127 5.46 -11.96 -7.03
C VAL A 127 6.13 -13.06 -7.85
N ALA A 128 6.95 -12.68 -8.84
CA ALA A 128 7.67 -13.63 -9.69
C ALA A 128 8.66 -14.48 -8.88
N ILE A 129 9.49 -13.83 -8.06
CA ILE A 129 10.45 -14.51 -7.19
C ILE A 129 9.73 -15.36 -6.13
N GLY A 130 8.63 -14.87 -5.55
CA GLY A 130 7.81 -15.67 -4.64
C GLY A 130 7.19 -16.92 -5.31
N TYR A 131 6.78 -16.82 -6.56
CA TYR A 131 6.23 -17.95 -7.32
C TYR A 131 7.30 -19.02 -7.65
N GLU A 132 8.55 -18.60 -7.81
CA GLU A 132 9.67 -19.51 -8.07
C GLU A 132 10.36 -19.98 -6.79
N SER A 133 10.00 -19.41 -5.63
CA SER A 133 10.68 -19.71 -4.38
C SER A 133 10.44 -21.12 -3.86
N GLU A 134 11.47 -21.63 -3.18
CA GLU A 134 11.50 -22.90 -2.48
C GLU A 134 11.68 -22.69 -0.98
N MET A 135 11.29 -23.69 -0.18
CA MET A 135 11.42 -23.60 1.27
C MET A 135 12.90 -23.54 1.68
N GLY A 136 13.29 -22.45 2.36
CA GLY A 136 14.66 -22.24 2.85
C GLY A 136 15.63 -21.64 1.84
N ASP A 137 15.15 -21.21 0.67
CA ASP A 137 15.97 -20.42 -0.24
C ASP A 137 16.25 -18.99 0.29
N ASN A 138 17.10 -18.23 -0.38
CA ASN A 138 17.38 -16.83 -0.04
C ASN A 138 16.57 -15.83 -0.89
N SER A 139 15.43 -16.26 -1.44
CA SER A 139 14.67 -15.51 -2.45
C SER A 139 14.15 -14.16 -1.97
N LEU A 140 13.69 -14.06 -0.71
CA LEU A 140 13.27 -12.79 -0.14
C LEU A 140 14.45 -11.84 0.08
N ALA A 141 15.61 -12.39 0.45
CA ALA A 141 16.84 -11.64 0.59
C ALA A 141 17.32 -11.11 -0.77
N GLU A 142 17.18 -11.89 -1.85
CA GLU A 142 17.50 -11.47 -3.21
C GLU A 142 16.63 -10.30 -3.67
N ILE A 143 15.31 -10.36 -3.42
CA ILE A 143 14.41 -9.24 -3.68
C ILE A 143 14.90 -7.99 -2.97
N PHE A 144 15.23 -8.09 -1.68
CA PHE A 144 15.68 -6.94 -0.91
C PHE A 144 17.05 -6.43 -1.33
N ASP A 145 18.00 -7.31 -1.63
CA ASP A 145 19.33 -6.95 -2.14
C ASP A 145 19.23 -6.15 -3.43
N HIS A 146 18.25 -6.43 -4.30
CA HIS A 146 17.99 -5.65 -5.51
C HIS A 146 17.63 -4.18 -5.22
N TYR A 147 17.06 -3.89 -4.05
CA TYR A 147 16.53 -2.59 -3.68
C TYR A 147 17.39 -1.82 -2.66
N VAL A 148 18.44 -2.43 -2.10
CA VAL A 148 19.29 -1.82 -1.05
C VAL A 148 19.83 -0.46 -1.46
N ASP A 149 20.28 -0.33 -2.71
CA ASP A 149 20.88 0.92 -3.22
C ASP A 149 19.84 1.91 -3.77
N ASP A 150 18.56 1.54 -3.80
CA ASP A 150 17.51 2.44 -4.27
C ASP A 150 17.09 3.44 -3.18
N THR A 151 17.54 4.67 -3.38
CA THR A 151 17.21 5.82 -2.53
C THR A 151 15.71 6.08 -2.34
N GLN A 152 14.84 5.63 -3.25
CA GLN A 152 13.39 5.86 -3.16
C GLN A 152 12.73 4.99 -2.09
N VAL A 153 13.26 3.78 -1.86
CA VAL A 153 12.71 2.81 -0.90
C VAL A 153 13.48 2.78 0.41
N SER A 154 14.58 3.54 0.50
CA SER A 154 15.40 3.67 1.71
C SER A 154 14.62 4.24 2.90
N GLY A 155 14.81 3.62 4.06
CA GLY A 155 14.26 4.05 5.34
C GLY A 155 14.83 5.40 5.81
N ALA A 156 16.07 5.72 5.45
CA ALA A 156 16.64 7.05 5.67
C ALA A 156 15.86 8.15 4.95
N PHE A 157 15.45 7.89 3.70
CA PHE A 157 14.59 8.80 2.95
C PHE A 157 13.21 8.90 3.59
N TRP A 158 12.61 7.78 3.97
CA TRP A 158 11.31 7.76 4.65
C TRP A 158 11.33 8.55 5.97
N ARG A 159 12.38 8.42 6.79
CA ARG A 159 12.54 9.20 8.03
C ARG A 159 12.67 10.69 7.77
N LEU A 160 13.37 11.09 6.70
CA LEU A 160 13.47 12.49 6.29
C LEU A 160 12.10 13.02 5.85
N TYR A 161 11.37 12.26 5.04
CA TYR A 161 10.05 12.61 4.56
C TYR A 161 9.03 12.71 5.70
N ASP A 162 8.95 11.72 6.60
CA ASP A 162 8.02 11.73 7.73
C ASP A 162 8.31 12.88 8.70
N ARG A 163 9.59 13.16 8.96
CA ARG A 163 10.00 14.33 9.76
C ARG A 163 9.62 15.64 9.07
N GLY A 164 9.86 15.75 7.76
CA GLY A 164 9.47 16.92 6.98
C GLY A 164 7.96 17.16 7.00
N ARG A 165 7.17 16.10 6.84
CA ARG A 165 5.70 16.14 6.93
C ARG A 165 5.24 16.64 8.30
N LYS A 166 5.83 16.14 9.38
CA LYS A 166 5.52 16.59 10.75
C LYS A 166 5.87 18.07 10.95
N ILE A 167 7.04 18.50 10.49
CA ILE A 167 7.47 19.91 10.58
C ILE A 167 6.52 20.82 9.79
N MET A 168 6.13 20.42 8.58
CA MET A 168 5.20 21.17 7.74
C MET A 168 3.82 21.31 8.40
N LEU A 169 3.30 20.21 8.95
CA LEU A 169 1.97 20.18 9.56
C LEU A 169 1.92 20.93 10.89
N TYR A 170 2.84 20.63 11.82
CA TYR A 170 2.88 21.30 13.12
C TYR A 170 3.39 22.74 13.03
N GLY A 171 4.37 23.00 12.17
CA GLY A 171 4.88 24.36 11.93
C GLY A 171 3.84 25.25 11.28
N GLY A 172 3.13 24.77 10.25
CA GLY A 172 2.02 25.51 9.64
C GLY A 172 0.90 25.81 10.63
N LEU A 173 0.52 24.83 11.46
CA LEU A 173 -0.50 25.01 12.51
C LEU A 173 -0.06 26.03 13.57
N PHE A 174 1.20 25.98 13.99
CA PHE A 174 1.75 26.93 14.96
C PHE A 174 1.76 28.37 14.41
N ILE A 175 2.19 28.56 13.16
CA ILE A 175 2.17 29.87 12.50
C ILE A 175 0.73 30.39 12.35
N ALA A 176 -0.22 29.55 11.93
CA ALA A 176 -1.63 29.94 11.88
C ALA A 176 -2.15 30.39 13.24
N PHE A 177 -1.83 29.62 14.30
CA PHE A 177 -2.22 29.95 15.66
C PHE A 177 -1.67 31.30 16.12
N LEU A 178 -0.37 31.56 15.89
CA LEU A 178 0.26 32.83 16.24
C LEU A 178 -0.40 34.02 15.53
N VAL A 179 -0.70 33.87 14.23
CA VAL A 179 -1.33 34.94 13.45
C VAL A 179 -2.78 35.18 13.88
N ILE A 180 -3.56 34.12 14.11
CA ILE A 180 -4.93 34.23 14.64
C ILE A 180 -4.91 34.93 15.99
N TRP A 181 -4.03 34.50 16.90
CA TRP A 181 -3.89 35.08 18.22
C TRP A 181 -3.50 36.56 18.15
N PHE A 182 -2.52 36.91 17.30
CA PHE A 182 -2.08 38.28 17.10
C PHE A 182 -3.19 39.18 16.56
N VAL A 183 -3.89 38.78 15.48
CA VAL A 183 -4.97 39.58 14.89
C VAL A 183 -6.12 39.74 15.88
N THR A 184 -6.44 38.72 16.67
CA THR A 184 -7.51 38.78 17.68
C THR A 184 -7.19 39.77 18.80
N LEU A 185 -5.92 39.83 19.24
CA LEU A 185 -5.50 40.70 20.34
C LEU A 185 -5.33 42.16 19.89
N PHE A 186 -4.75 42.39 18.72
CA PHE A 186 -4.39 43.73 18.25
C PHE A 186 -5.41 44.38 17.30
N MET A 187 -6.32 43.61 16.71
CA MET A 187 -7.41 44.14 15.87
C MET A 187 -8.78 43.60 16.33
N PRO A 188 -9.19 43.91 17.58
CA PRO A 188 -10.52 43.55 18.06
C PRO A 188 -11.58 44.32 17.27
N GLY A 189 -12.37 43.60 16.46
CA GLY A 189 -13.38 44.18 15.57
C GLY A 189 -13.38 43.59 14.15
N ASN A 190 -12.33 42.85 13.79
CA ASN A 190 -12.29 42.14 12.52
C ASN A 190 -13.25 40.94 12.52
N SER A 191 -13.82 40.60 11.36
CA SER A 191 -14.74 39.47 11.27
C SER A 191 -14.01 38.15 11.53
N THR A 192 -14.69 37.19 12.17
CA THR A 192 -14.13 35.86 12.46
C THR A 192 -13.56 35.17 11.22
N ILE A 193 -14.21 35.38 10.07
CA ILE A 193 -13.79 34.84 8.77
C ILE A 193 -12.46 35.46 8.33
N ALA A 194 -12.27 36.78 8.51
CA ALA A 194 -11.02 37.46 8.16
C ALA A 194 -9.84 36.98 9.03
N ILE A 195 -10.07 36.77 10.32
CA ILE A 195 -9.07 36.25 11.26
C ILE A 195 -8.63 34.84 10.85
N LEU A 196 -9.60 33.97 10.52
CA LEU A 196 -9.33 32.59 10.12
C LEU A 196 -8.62 32.53 8.76
N ALA A 197 -9.04 33.37 7.81
CA ALA A 197 -8.37 33.50 6.51
C ALA A 197 -6.91 33.95 6.64
N ALA A 198 -6.61 34.92 7.51
CA ALA A 198 -5.24 35.37 7.77
C ALA A 198 -4.37 34.24 8.33
N GLY A 199 -4.90 33.45 9.28
CA GLY A 199 -4.20 32.27 9.80
C GLY A 199 -3.92 31.22 8.72
N LEU A 200 -4.89 30.96 7.85
CA LEU A 200 -4.76 29.97 6.77
C LEU A 200 -3.75 30.41 5.70
N ILE A 201 -3.75 31.68 5.33
CA ILE A 201 -2.76 32.28 4.42
C ILE A 201 -1.36 32.19 5.03
N ALA A 202 -1.20 32.51 6.31
CA ALA A 202 0.08 32.43 6.99
C ALA A 202 0.62 30.98 7.06
N ALA A 203 -0.24 30.01 7.35
CA ALA A 203 0.13 28.59 7.26
C ALA A 203 0.58 28.21 5.85
N ALA A 204 -0.17 28.61 4.81
CA ALA A 204 0.18 28.31 3.42
C ALA A 204 1.54 28.91 3.03
N LEU A 205 1.80 30.16 3.42
CA LEU A 205 3.08 30.84 3.17
C LEU A 205 4.27 30.20 3.89
N PHE A 206 4.05 29.53 5.03
CA PHE A 206 5.09 28.73 5.68
C PHE A 206 5.28 27.37 5.01
N VAL A 207 4.17 26.71 4.69
CA VAL A 207 4.14 25.35 4.19
C VAL A 207 4.74 25.23 2.78
N ILE A 208 4.39 26.14 1.86
CA ILE A 208 4.82 26.07 0.45
C ILE A 208 6.35 26.15 0.31
N PRO A 209 7.06 27.13 0.92
CA PRO A 209 8.52 27.20 0.81
C PRO A 209 9.23 26.01 1.45
N VAL A 210 8.76 25.55 2.62
CA VAL A 210 9.33 24.37 3.30
C VAL A 210 9.20 23.12 2.42
N PHE A 211 8.05 22.96 1.77
CA PHE A 211 7.82 21.87 0.81
C PHE A 211 8.74 21.96 -0.42
N LEU A 212 8.90 23.15 -1.00
CA LEU A 212 9.80 23.39 -2.13
C LEU A 212 11.27 23.11 -1.79
N ILE A 213 11.74 23.51 -0.61
CA ILE A 213 13.09 23.21 -0.13
C ILE A 213 13.27 21.69 0.04
N GLY A 214 12.26 21.00 0.58
CA GLY A 214 12.26 19.54 0.68
C GLY A 214 12.41 18.85 -0.68
N ILE A 215 11.64 19.29 -1.69
CA ILE A 215 11.74 18.78 -3.08
C ILE A 215 13.11 19.10 -3.69
N PHE A 216 13.66 20.28 -3.41
CA PHE A 216 14.97 20.67 -3.95
C PHE A 216 16.10 19.79 -3.39
N ILE A 217 16.09 19.53 -2.08
CA ILE A 217 17.04 18.61 -1.44
C ILE A 217 16.87 17.18 -2.00
N TYR A 218 15.63 16.75 -2.22
CA TYR A 218 15.33 15.46 -2.83
C TYR A 218 15.92 15.33 -4.24
N ARG A 219 15.63 16.28 -5.15
CA ARG A 219 16.12 16.24 -6.53
C ARG A 219 17.63 16.31 -6.62
N THR A 220 18.27 17.08 -5.74
CA THR A 220 19.74 17.20 -5.72
C THR A 220 20.42 15.94 -5.19
N LYS A 221 19.85 15.24 -4.18
CA LYS A 221 20.38 13.97 -3.70
C LYS A 221 20.20 12.81 -4.69
N ILE A 222 19.04 12.69 -5.33
CA ILE A 222 18.81 11.63 -6.34
C ILE A 222 19.69 11.84 -7.58
N ARG A 223 19.88 13.09 -8.04
CA ARG A 223 20.81 13.36 -9.15
C ARG A 223 22.25 12.96 -8.80
N LYS A 224 22.68 13.14 -7.55
CA LYS A 224 24.01 12.69 -7.11
C LYS A 224 24.13 11.17 -7.07
N ALA A 225 23.10 10.44 -6.62
CA ALA A 225 23.10 8.98 -6.64
C ALA A 225 23.18 8.41 -8.08
N LYS A 226 22.48 9.03 -9.04
CA LYS A 226 22.54 8.64 -10.46
C LYS A 226 23.86 9.00 -11.17
N GLN A 227 24.68 9.89 -10.61
CA GLN A 227 25.96 10.30 -11.20
C GLN A 227 27.17 9.55 -10.62
N ALA A 228 26.96 8.74 -9.59
CA ALA A 228 27.99 7.93 -8.95
C ALA A 228 28.03 6.47 -9.43
N HIS A 229 27.17 6.12 -10.40
CA HIS A 229 27.15 4.85 -11.13
C HIS A 229 27.59 5.07 -12.58
#